data_AF-A0A433DIB8-F1
#
_entry.id   AF-A0A433DIB8-F1
#
_cell.length_a   1.000
_cell.length_b   1.000
_cell.length_c   1.000
_cell.angle_alpha   90.00
_cell.angle_beta   90.00
_cell.angle_gamma   90.00
#
_symmetry.space_group_name_H-M   'P 1'
#
loop_
_entity.id
_entity.type
_entity.pdbx_description
1 polymer ?
#
loop_
_entity_poly.entity_id
_entity_poly.type
_entity_poly.pdbx_seq_one_letter_code
_entity_poly.pdbx_strand_id
1 'polypeptide(L)'
;MLDISTGQAGAGCSRELPVQSQSDLDSISNCQTFTGTITIANLGIPTITLAGVQVINGNLLLANNLNTARVSFPNLQGVTGQLSITNHTVMSTLDMPALTDVDSFSVLVAPALDALVFPQGLNQVNSLHIADTYITKAAGLSFTRATSVIVSNNLYLKLVDLPRLELTKGIYVTANGQNSVDVEASDESHFTYI
;
A
#
# COMPACT_ATOMS: atom_id res chain seq x y z
N MET A 1 -12.24 -13.83 9.77
CA MET A 1 -12.21 -14.94 8.80
C MET A 1 -12.88 -14.41 7.55
N LEU A 2 -12.10 -14.07 6.52
CA LEU A 2 -12.65 -13.64 5.24
C LEU A 2 -13.40 -14.85 4.66
N ASP A 3 -14.71 -14.71 4.46
CA ASP A 3 -15.46 -15.63 3.60
C ASP A 3 -14.97 -15.40 2.17
N ILE A 4 -13.99 -16.18 1.76
CA ILE A 4 -13.55 -16.24 0.36
C ILE A 4 -14.64 -17.00 -0.38
N SER A 5 -15.72 -16.30 -0.74
CA SER A 5 -16.66 -16.81 -1.73
C SER A 5 -15.83 -17.10 -2.97
N THR A 6 -15.89 -18.34 -3.46
CA THR A 6 -15.24 -18.77 -4.70
C THR A 6 -15.89 -18.05 -5.88
N GLY A 7 -15.56 -16.77 -6.05
CA GLY A 7 -15.85 -16.01 -7.25
C GLY A 7 -15.20 -16.76 -8.42
N GLN A 8 -15.98 -17.00 -9.48
CA GLN A 8 -15.51 -17.74 -10.64
C GLN A 8 -14.14 -17.20 -11.07
N ALA A 9 -13.12 -18.07 -11.06
CA ALA A 9 -11.88 -17.81 -11.74
C ALA A 9 -12.19 -17.76 -13.25
N GLY A 10 -12.51 -16.57 -13.75
CA GLY A 10 -12.64 -16.33 -15.18
C GLY A 10 -11.35 -16.78 -15.86
N ALA A 11 -11.45 -17.30 -17.08
CA ALA A 11 -10.28 -17.63 -17.88
C ALA A 11 -9.34 -16.40 -17.94
N GLY A 12 -8.13 -16.52 -17.40
CA GLY A 12 -7.15 -15.43 -17.34
C GLY A 12 -6.95 -14.74 -15.98
N CYS A 13 -7.74 -15.06 -14.96
CA CYS A 13 -7.60 -14.51 -13.60
C CYS A 13 -6.53 -15.21 -12.74
N SER A 14 -5.81 -16.19 -13.28
CA SER A 14 -4.75 -16.93 -12.58
C SER A 14 -3.52 -17.04 -13.46
N ARG A 15 -2.55 -16.15 -13.27
CA ARG A 15 -1.27 -16.09 -13.99
C ARG A 15 -0.35 -15.02 -13.36
N GLU A 16 0.93 -15.06 -13.71
CA GLU A 16 1.77 -13.88 -13.57
C GLU A 16 1.41 -12.87 -14.68
N LEU A 17 1.24 -11.60 -14.32
CA LEU A 17 0.83 -10.54 -15.22
C LEU A 17 1.87 -9.40 -15.24
N PRO A 18 2.84 -9.44 -16.16
CA PRO A 18 3.65 -8.28 -16.48
C PRO A 18 2.83 -7.30 -17.32
N VAL A 19 2.50 -6.15 -16.74
CA VAL A 19 1.66 -5.11 -17.36
C VAL A 19 2.52 -4.26 -18.29
N GLN A 20 2.09 -4.10 -19.54
CA GLN A 20 2.73 -3.25 -20.55
C GLN A 20 1.89 -2.00 -20.86
N SER A 21 0.61 -2.02 -20.49
CA SER A 21 -0.37 -1.00 -20.81
C SER A 21 -1.56 -1.02 -19.85
N GLN A 22 -2.34 0.07 -19.82
CA GLN A 22 -3.60 0.11 -19.07
C GLN A 22 -4.58 -0.99 -19.54
N SER A 23 -4.57 -1.34 -20.84
CA SER A 23 -5.43 -2.40 -21.38
C SER A 23 -5.17 -3.78 -20.78
N ASP A 24 -3.95 -4.07 -20.29
CA ASP A 24 -3.67 -5.35 -19.63
C ASP A 24 -4.40 -5.44 -18.28
N LEU A 25 -4.50 -4.33 -17.55
CA LEU A 25 -5.28 -4.21 -16.31
C LEU A 25 -6.78 -4.25 -16.60
N ASP A 26 -7.21 -3.56 -17.66
CA ASP A 26 -8.62 -3.56 -18.08
C ASP A 26 -9.08 -4.97 -18.47
N SER A 27 -8.19 -5.79 -19.04
CA SER A 27 -8.47 -7.19 -19.44
C SER A 27 -8.80 -8.13 -18.29
N ILE A 28 -8.43 -7.76 -17.06
CA ILE A 28 -8.71 -8.54 -15.83
C ILE A 28 -9.77 -7.88 -14.95
N SER A 29 -10.45 -6.84 -15.43
CA SER A 29 -11.46 -6.10 -14.66
C SER A 29 -12.69 -6.93 -14.25
N ASN A 30 -12.91 -8.08 -14.89
CA ASN A 30 -13.95 -9.04 -14.51
C ASN A 30 -13.50 -10.04 -13.44
N CYS A 31 -12.21 -10.07 -13.08
CA CYS A 31 -11.68 -10.94 -12.03
C CYS A 31 -11.99 -10.34 -10.66
N GLN A 32 -12.95 -10.88 -9.92
CA GLN A 32 -13.12 -10.47 -8.51
C GLN A 32 -11.89 -10.86 -7.67
N THR A 33 -11.35 -12.06 -7.93
CA THR A 33 -10.08 -12.53 -7.37
C THR A 33 -9.09 -12.78 -8.50
N PHE A 34 -7.89 -12.23 -8.37
CA PHE A 34 -6.75 -12.52 -9.23
C PHE A 34 -5.73 -13.37 -8.46
N THR A 35 -5.19 -14.42 -9.06
CA THR A 35 -4.15 -15.28 -8.46
C THR A 35 -2.85 -15.18 -9.26
N GLY A 36 -1.75 -14.91 -8.57
CA GLY A 36 -0.43 -14.65 -9.19
C GLY A 36 0.04 -13.22 -8.95
N THR A 37 1.25 -12.89 -9.44
CA THR A 37 1.81 -11.54 -9.29
C THR A 37 1.41 -10.63 -10.44
N ILE A 38 0.94 -9.43 -10.12
CA ILE A 38 0.77 -8.32 -11.07
C ILE A 38 1.99 -7.41 -10.93
N THR A 39 2.75 -7.24 -12.01
CA THR A 39 3.94 -6.38 -12.06
C THR A 39 3.70 -5.24 -13.03
N ILE A 40 3.74 -4.00 -12.53
CA ILE A 40 3.54 -2.77 -13.30
C ILE A 40 4.81 -1.93 -13.20
N ALA A 41 5.66 -2.04 -14.22
CA ALA A 41 6.97 -1.40 -14.19
C ALA A 41 7.25 -0.59 -15.45
N ASN A 42 7.87 0.58 -15.27
CA ASN A 42 8.30 1.46 -16.35
C ASN A 42 7.17 1.87 -17.32
N LEU A 43 5.92 1.98 -16.84
CA LEU A 43 4.84 2.52 -17.65
C LEU A 43 5.00 4.04 -17.81
N GLY A 44 4.89 4.49 -19.05
CA GLY A 44 4.95 5.91 -19.42
C GLY A 44 3.61 6.64 -19.36
N ILE A 45 2.63 6.15 -18.60
CA ILE A 45 1.26 6.67 -18.59
C ILE A 45 0.95 7.54 -17.35
N PRO A 46 0.10 8.56 -17.47
CA PRO A 46 -0.20 9.49 -16.38
C PRO A 46 -1.06 8.88 -15.27
N THR A 47 -1.79 7.81 -15.56
CA THR A 47 -2.72 7.17 -14.61
C THR A 47 -2.67 5.66 -14.77
N ILE A 48 -2.61 4.95 -13.64
CA ILE A 48 -2.70 3.49 -13.54
C ILE A 48 -3.96 3.18 -12.75
N THR A 49 -4.86 2.36 -13.31
CA THR A 49 -6.08 1.93 -12.63
C THR A 49 -6.20 0.40 -12.64
N LEU A 50 -6.51 -0.20 -11.50
CA LEU A 50 -6.94 -1.60 -11.39
C LEU A 50 -8.38 -1.64 -10.89
N ALA A 51 -9.33 -1.67 -11.83
CA ALA A 51 -10.75 -1.74 -11.52
C ALA A 51 -11.24 -3.18 -11.44
N GLY A 52 -12.28 -3.43 -10.65
CA GLY A 52 -12.98 -4.71 -10.56
C GLY A 52 -12.31 -5.78 -9.70
N VAL A 53 -10.97 -5.84 -9.68
CA VAL A 53 -10.22 -6.75 -8.80
C VAL A 53 -10.36 -6.34 -7.33
N GLN A 54 -10.84 -7.29 -6.52
CA GLN A 54 -11.06 -7.10 -5.08
C GLN A 54 -9.99 -7.78 -4.25
N VAL A 55 -9.54 -8.97 -4.65
CA VAL A 55 -8.51 -9.73 -3.94
C VAL A 55 -7.41 -10.16 -4.90
N ILE A 56 -6.16 -9.97 -4.49
CA ILE A 56 -4.99 -10.54 -5.15
C ILE A 56 -4.41 -11.63 -4.25
N ASN A 57 -4.56 -12.88 -4.67
CA ASN A 57 -3.88 -14.03 -4.10
C ASN A 57 -2.46 -14.10 -4.68
N GLY A 58 -1.58 -13.24 -4.21
CA GLY A 58 -0.25 -13.02 -4.77
C GLY A 58 0.29 -11.64 -4.40
N ASN A 59 1.07 -11.05 -5.31
CA ASN A 59 1.70 -9.75 -5.11
C ASN A 59 1.20 -8.72 -6.13
N LEU A 60 1.22 -7.45 -5.75
CA LEU A 60 1.01 -6.30 -6.62
C LEU A 60 2.24 -5.38 -6.52
N LEU A 61 3.05 -5.36 -7.57
CA LEU A 61 4.36 -4.73 -7.57
C LEU A 61 4.39 -3.59 -8.59
N LEU A 62 4.54 -2.36 -8.13
CA LEU A 62 4.67 -1.17 -8.95
C LEU A 62 6.08 -0.61 -8.81
N ALA A 63 6.80 -0.46 -9.92
CA ALA A 63 8.18 0.04 -9.91
C ALA A 63 8.50 1.02 -11.05
N ASN A 64 9.15 2.14 -10.75
CA ASN A 64 9.73 3.05 -11.75
C ASN A 64 8.72 3.64 -12.75
N ASN A 65 7.47 3.91 -12.34
CA ASN A 65 6.48 4.53 -13.22
C ASN A 65 6.57 6.06 -13.09
N LEU A 66 7.67 6.63 -13.59
CA LEU A 66 8.09 8.02 -13.34
C LEU A 66 7.18 9.09 -13.96
N ASN A 67 6.26 8.72 -14.83
CA ASN A 67 5.28 9.64 -15.44
C ASN A 67 3.88 9.49 -14.85
N THR A 68 3.67 8.57 -13.90
CA THR A 68 2.35 8.30 -13.33
C THR A 68 2.06 9.25 -12.18
N ALA A 69 1.10 10.16 -12.37
CA ALA A 69 0.64 11.09 -11.35
C ALA A 69 -0.41 10.48 -10.42
N ARG A 70 -1.21 9.51 -10.91
CA ARG A 70 -2.31 8.88 -10.17
C ARG A 70 -2.29 7.36 -10.28
N VAL A 71 -2.35 6.68 -9.15
CA VAL A 71 -2.59 5.24 -9.04
C VAL A 71 -3.91 5.02 -8.30
N SER A 72 -4.79 4.17 -8.83
CA SER A 72 -6.12 3.95 -8.26
C SER A 72 -6.56 2.50 -8.34
N PHE A 73 -6.80 1.88 -7.18
CA PHE A 73 -7.29 0.52 -7.03
C PHE A 73 -8.63 0.55 -6.27
N PRO A 74 -9.70 1.09 -6.89
CA PRO A 74 -10.93 1.45 -6.20
C PRO A 74 -11.65 0.28 -5.53
N ASN A 75 -11.47 -0.95 -6.04
CA ASN A 75 -12.15 -2.14 -5.55
C ASN A 75 -11.25 -3.06 -4.71
N LEU A 76 -9.94 -2.81 -4.68
CA LEU A 76 -8.97 -3.68 -4.04
C LEU A 76 -9.15 -3.64 -2.52
N GLN A 77 -9.54 -4.78 -1.96
CA GLN A 77 -9.77 -5.00 -0.53
C GLN A 77 -8.60 -5.73 0.13
N GLY A 78 -7.99 -6.68 -0.58
CA GLY A 78 -7.00 -7.59 -0.02
C GLY A 78 -5.85 -7.94 -0.96
N VAL A 79 -4.63 -8.00 -0.43
CA VAL A 79 -3.46 -8.60 -1.11
C VAL A 79 -2.81 -9.60 -0.16
N THR A 80 -2.80 -10.89 -0.50
CA THR A 80 -2.30 -11.93 0.43
C THR A 80 -0.78 -11.92 0.59
N GLY A 81 -0.07 -11.28 -0.33
CA GLY A 81 1.38 -11.09 -0.30
C GLY A 81 1.77 -9.61 -0.24
N GLN A 82 2.73 -9.22 -1.07
CA GLN A 82 3.27 -7.88 -1.09
C GLN A 82 2.45 -6.93 -1.98
N LEU A 83 2.13 -5.76 -1.44
CA LEU A 83 1.79 -4.57 -2.22
C LEU A 83 2.94 -3.56 -2.10
N SER A 84 3.72 -3.42 -3.17
CA SER A 84 4.90 -2.53 -3.20
C SER A 84 4.74 -1.44 -4.25
N ILE A 85 4.94 -0.20 -3.85
CA ILE A 85 5.03 0.97 -4.71
C ILE A 85 6.42 1.58 -4.53
N THR A 86 7.24 1.53 -5.58
CA THR A 86 8.63 1.99 -5.53
C THR A 86 8.99 2.89 -6.69
N ASN A 87 9.61 4.04 -6.39
CA ASN A 87 10.11 4.99 -7.36
C ASN A 87 9.02 5.56 -8.29
N HIS A 88 8.17 6.41 -7.69
CA HIS A 88 7.08 7.13 -8.36
C HIS A 88 7.20 8.63 -8.03
N THR A 89 8.21 9.28 -8.60
CA THR A 89 8.63 10.64 -8.19
C THR A 89 7.61 11.74 -8.44
N VAL A 90 6.63 11.52 -9.34
CA VAL A 90 5.58 12.50 -9.66
C VAL A 90 4.18 12.06 -9.21
N MET A 91 4.04 10.89 -8.56
CA MET A 91 2.74 10.39 -8.11
C MET A 91 2.24 11.21 -6.92
N SER A 92 1.20 12.01 -7.15
CA SER A 92 0.56 12.81 -6.10
C SER A 92 -0.61 12.09 -5.45
N THR A 93 -1.19 11.09 -6.12
CA THR A 93 -2.36 10.36 -5.63
C THR A 93 -2.14 8.85 -5.69
N LEU A 94 -2.28 8.19 -4.54
CA LEU A 94 -2.43 6.75 -4.39
C LEU A 94 -3.78 6.47 -3.71
N ASP A 95 -4.71 5.88 -4.44
CA ASP A 95 -6.11 5.74 -4.02
C ASP A 95 -6.51 4.27 -3.93
N MET A 96 -6.75 3.78 -2.70
CA MET A 96 -7.09 2.38 -2.41
C MET A 96 -8.15 2.33 -1.30
N PRO A 97 -9.34 2.89 -1.53
CA PRO A 97 -10.28 3.24 -0.46
C PRO A 97 -10.86 2.00 0.23
N ALA A 98 -10.90 0.86 -0.45
CA ALA A 98 -11.43 -0.40 0.05
C ALA A 98 -10.38 -1.30 0.72
N LEU A 99 -9.09 -0.94 0.68
CA LEU A 99 -8.01 -1.80 1.15
C LEU A 99 -8.06 -1.92 2.68
N THR A 100 -8.19 -3.16 3.15
CA THR A 100 -8.28 -3.48 4.58
C THR A 100 -7.28 -4.55 5.00
N ASP A 101 -6.81 -5.40 4.07
CA ASP A 101 -5.89 -6.49 4.34
C ASP A 101 -4.70 -6.51 3.37
N VAL A 102 -3.49 -6.57 3.90
CA VAL A 102 -2.27 -6.79 3.12
C VAL A 102 -1.26 -7.52 3.99
N ASP A 103 -0.49 -8.47 3.46
CA ASP A 103 0.58 -9.06 4.28
C ASP A 103 1.73 -8.05 4.48
N SER A 104 2.28 -7.56 3.37
CA SER A 104 3.41 -6.63 3.39
C SER A 104 3.12 -5.41 2.50
N PHE A 105 3.13 -4.21 3.09
CA PHE A 105 2.87 -2.96 2.37
C PHE A 105 4.08 -2.04 2.39
N SER A 106 4.49 -1.56 1.21
CA SER A 106 5.58 -0.59 1.09
C SER A 106 5.32 0.52 0.09
N VAL A 107 5.66 1.75 0.50
CA VAL A 107 5.74 2.93 -0.37
C VAL A 107 7.13 3.54 -0.20
N LEU A 108 7.96 3.43 -1.24
CA LEU A 108 9.36 3.81 -1.21
C LEU A 108 9.65 4.78 -2.35
N VAL A 109 10.29 5.92 -2.06
CA VAL A 109 10.67 6.92 -3.08
C VAL A 109 9.43 7.44 -3.84
N ALA A 110 8.59 8.19 -3.12
CA ALA A 110 7.38 8.83 -3.65
C ALA A 110 7.24 10.28 -3.14
N PRO A 111 8.19 11.19 -3.45
CA PRO A 111 8.23 12.56 -2.92
C PRO A 111 7.08 13.47 -3.37
N ALA A 112 6.28 13.09 -4.37
CA ALA A 112 5.11 13.89 -4.76
C ALA A 112 3.82 13.47 -4.02
N LEU A 113 3.82 12.35 -3.30
CA LEU A 113 2.63 11.81 -2.65
C LEU A 113 2.22 12.70 -1.47
N ASP A 114 0.97 13.16 -1.49
CA ASP A 114 0.45 14.13 -0.50
C ASP A 114 0.13 13.48 0.85
N ALA A 115 -0.61 12.36 0.80
CA ALA A 115 -1.03 11.63 1.98
C ALA A 115 -1.21 10.14 1.68
N LEU A 116 -1.17 9.33 2.73
CA LEU A 116 -1.51 7.92 2.69
C LEU A 116 -2.67 7.66 3.66
N VAL A 117 -3.85 7.34 3.13
CA VAL A 117 -5.08 7.24 3.93
C VAL A 117 -5.84 5.97 3.56
N PHE A 118 -6.28 5.23 4.58
CA PHE A 118 -7.11 4.03 4.46
C PHE A 118 -8.49 4.27 5.07
N PRO A 119 -9.49 4.74 4.30
CA PRO A 119 -10.80 5.12 4.83
C PRO A 119 -11.58 3.99 5.52
N GLN A 120 -11.44 2.75 5.04
CA GLN A 120 -12.06 1.57 5.66
C GLN A 120 -11.24 0.97 6.82
N GLY A 121 -10.06 1.53 7.09
CA GLY A 121 -9.11 1.02 8.06
C GLY A 121 -8.27 -0.13 7.49
N LEU A 122 -6.95 0.03 7.47
CA LEU A 122 -6.01 -1.06 7.20
C LEU A 122 -5.91 -1.93 8.45
N ASN A 123 -6.62 -3.06 8.47
CA ASN A 123 -6.86 -3.88 9.66
C ASN A 123 -5.83 -5.01 9.84
N GLN A 124 -5.20 -5.45 8.75
CA GLN A 124 -4.17 -6.49 8.79
C GLN A 124 -2.95 -6.03 7.99
N VAL A 125 -1.80 -6.04 8.66
CA VAL A 125 -0.48 -5.88 8.05
C VAL A 125 0.59 -6.54 8.90
N ASN A 126 1.41 -7.40 8.30
CA ASN A 126 2.56 -7.98 8.98
C ASN A 126 3.79 -7.07 8.88
N SER A 127 3.97 -6.38 7.76
CA SER A 127 5.07 -5.43 7.57
C SER A 127 4.62 -4.15 6.87
N LEU A 128 4.87 -3.01 7.50
CA LEU A 128 4.64 -1.68 6.94
C LEU A 128 5.97 -0.95 6.74
N HIS A 129 6.26 -0.47 5.52
CA HIS A 129 7.46 0.31 5.23
C HIS A 129 7.15 1.55 4.39
N ILE A 130 7.28 2.73 4.97
CA ILE A 130 7.07 4.01 4.29
C ILE A 130 8.37 4.80 4.34
N ALA A 131 9.01 5.01 3.19
CA ALA A 131 10.29 5.70 3.14
C ALA A 131 10.47 6.63 1.94
N ASP A 132 11.25 7.70 2.18
CA ASP A 132 11.64 8.68 1.16
C ASP A 132 10.42 9.27 0.43
N THR A 133 9.39 9.66 1.20
CA THR A 133 8.18 10.32 0.70
C THR A 133 8.02 11.70 1.33
N TYR A 134 7.13 12.53 0.79
CA TYR A 134 6.79 13.83 1.38
C TYR A 134 5.37 13.85 1.94
N ILE A 135 4.82 12.67 2.27
CA ILE A 135 3.47 12.60 2.84
C ILE A 135 3.40 13.41 4.12
N THR A 136 2.30 14.12 4.30
CA THR A 136 2.06 14.91 5.52
C THR A 136 1.39 14.07 6.62
N LYS A 137 0.69 13.00 6.22
CA LYS A 137 -0.09 12.13 7.10
C LYS A 137 -0.11 10.69 6.59
N ALA A 138 0.03 9.74 7.52
CA ALA A 138 -0.38 8.34 7.35
C ALA A 138 -1.55 8.05 8.31
N ALA A 139 -2.73 7.69 7.79
CA ALA A 139 -3.96 7.59 8.57
C ALA A 139 -4.80 6.36 8.22
N GLY A 140 -5.63 5.92 9.17
CA GLY A 140 -6.48 4.75 9.00
C GLY A 140 -5.74 3.42 9.21
N LEU A 141 -4.61 3.43 9.92
CA LEU A 141 -3.84 2.22 10.24
C LEU A 141 -4.47 1.53 11.47
N SER A 142 -5.39 0.60 11.24
CA SER A 142 -6.25 0.00 12.29
C SER A 142 -5.81 -1.39 12.76
N PHE A 143 -4.64 -1.86 12.33
CA PHE A 143 -4.11 -3.16 12.70
C PHE A 143 -3.67 -3.19 14.16
N THR A 144 -3.91 -4.32 14.83
CA THR A 144 -3.57 -4.50 16.25
C THR A 144 -2.20 -5.12 16.46
N ARG A 145 -1.67 -5.78 15.43
CA ARG A 145 -0.38 -6.47 15.45
C ARG A 145 0.36 -6.23 14.16
N ALA A 146 1.68 -6.07 14.27
CA ALA A 146 2.59 -6.10 13.13
C ALA A 146 3.87 -6.82 13.54
N THR A 147 4.60 -7.37 12.58
CA THR A 147 5.97 -7.81 12.82
C THR A 147 6.92 -6.62 12.79
N SER A 148 6.74 -5.70 11.84
CA SER A 148 7.62 -4.54 11.65
C SER A 148 6.84 -3.34 11.14
N VAL A 149 7.12 -2.17 11.71
CA VAL A 149 6.69 -0.87 11.17
C VAL A 149 7.92 0.01 11.02
N ILE A 150 8.23 0.40 9.78
CA ILE A 150 9.35 1.28 9.44
C ILE A 150 8.80 2.50 8.73
N VAL A 151 9.04 3.67 9.30
CA VAL A 151 8.69 4.95 8.73
C VAL A 151 9.93 5.83 8.76
N SER A 152 10.53 6.10 7.61
CA SER A 152 11.82 6.79 7.55
C SER A 152 11.94 7.83 6.46
N ASN A 153 12.68 8.91 6.69
CA ASN A 153 12.99 9.92 5.68
C ASN A 153 11.74 10.58 5.05
N ASN A 154 10.67 10.75 5.82
CA ASN A 154 9.46 11.44 5.36
C ASN A 154 9.48 12.90 5.81
N LEU A 155 10.09 13.77 4.98
CA LEU A 155 10.50 15.13 5.36
C LEU A 155 9.39 16.00 5.96
N TYR A 156 8.15 15.81 5.52
CA TYR A 156 7.00 16.62 5.95
C TYR A 156 5.96 15.85 6.77
N LEU A 157 6.26 14.60 7.12
CA LEU A 157 5.35 13.77 7.92
C LEU A 157 5.22 14.34 9.32
N LYS A 158 3.98 14.57 9.77
CA LYS A 158 3.69 15.12 11.10
C LYS A 158 3.04 14.12 12.04
N LEU A 159 2.25 13.18 11.50
CA LEU A 159 1.45 12.24 12.27
C LEU A 159 1.54 10.83 11.69
N VAL A 160 1.88 9.88 12.56
CA VAL A 160 1.68 8.45 12.36
C VAL A 160 0.67 7.97 13.40
N ASP A 161 -0.56 7.71 12.96
CA ASP A 161 -1.69 7.31 13.81
C ASP A 161 -1.87 5.79 13.77
N LEU A 162 -1.61 5.12 14.90
CA LEU A 162 -1.62 3.66 15.11
C LEU A 162 -2.52 3.30 16.32
N PRO A 163 -3.80 3.69 16.33
CA PRO A 163 -4.62 3.81 17.54
C PRO A 163 -5.00 2.47 18.19
N ARG A 164 -4.71 1.36 17.53
CA ARG A 164 -5.03 0.00 17.99
C ARG A 164 -3.81 -0.92 18.13
N LEU A 165 -2.61 -0.41 17.86
CA LEU A 165 -1.40 -1.23 17.84
C LEU A 165 -1.01 -1.68 19.25
N GLU A 166 -1.18 -2.97 19.52
CA GLU A 166 -0.91 -3.61 20.82
C GLU A 166 0.42 -4.37 20.83
N LEU A 167 0.78 -5.01 19.72
CA LEU A 167 1.97 -5.85 19.65
C LEU A 167 2.75 -5.60 18.37
N THR A 168 4.05 -5.39 18.54
CA THR A 168 5.00 -5.21 17.45
C THR A 168 6.36 -5.78 17.86
N LYS A 169 7.11 -6.38 16.92
CA LYS A 169 8.51 -6.74 17.23
C LYS A 169 9.44 -5.56 17.09
N GLY A 170 9.06 -4.53 16.35
CA GLY A 170 9.86 -3.32 16.20
C GLY A 170 9.11 -2.22 15.46
N ILE A 171 9.23 -1.00 15.99
CA ILE A 171 8.81 0.21 15.31
C ILE A 171 10.00 1.16 15.20
N TYR A 172 10.32 1.54 13.97
CA TYR A 172 11.41 2.43 13.63
C TYR A 172 10.83 3.67 12.94
N VAL A 173 10.78 4.79 13.66
CA VAL A 173 10.35 6.09 13.14
C VAL A 173 11.54 7.03 13.22
N THR A 174 12.23 7.23 12.09
CA THR A 174 13.51 7.96 12.02
C THR A 174 13.51 9.00 10.91
N ALA A 175 14.16 10.14 11.10
CA ALA A 175 14.32 11.17 10.07
C ALA A 175 13.00 11.61 9.39
N ASN A 176 11.93 11.79 10.17
CA ASN A 176 10.64 12.27 9.69
C ASN A 176 10.35 13.66 10.25
N GLY A 177 9.68 14.51 9.47
CA GLY A 177 9.40 15.90 9.85
C GLY A 177 10.65 16.77 9.99
N GLN A 178 10.49 18.10 10.05
CA GLN A 178 11.61 19.02 10.28
C GLN A 178 11.99 19.21 11.76
N ASN A 179 11.15 18.79 12.73
CA ASN A 179 11.35 19.08 14.16
C ASN A 179 10.89 17.95 15.11
N SER A 180 9.71 17.36 14.88
CA SER A 180 9.17 16.22 15.63
C SER A 180 8.08 15.54 14.81
N VAL A 181 7.83 14.26 15.07
CA VAL A 181 6.68 13.52 14.54
C VAL A 181 5.85 13.01 15.71
N ASP A 182 4.56 13.29 15.66
CA ASP A 182 3.61 12.72 16.61
C ASP A 182 3.32 11.29 16.21
N VAL A 183 3.59 10.37 17.13
CA VAL A 183 3.33 8.94 16.95
C VAL A 183 2.33 8.55 18.01
N GLU A 184 1.09 8.31 17.59
CA GLU A 184 -0.01 7.98 18.50
C GLU A 184 -0.28 6.47 18.43
N ALA A 185 0.01 5.74 19.50
CA ALA A 185 -0.20 4.30 19.56
C ALA A 185 -0.80 3.86 20.90
N SER A 186 -1.52 2.73 20.90
CA SER A 186 -2.11 2.18 22.14
C SER A 186 -1.08 1.61 23.12
N ASP A 187 0.12 1.24 22.65
CA ASP A 187 1.26 0.85 23.48
C ASP A 187 2.57 1.38 22.89
N GLU A 188 3.22 2.32 23.59
CA GLU A 188 4.47 2.96 23.17
C GLU A 188 5.75 2.26 23.65
N SER A 189 5.65 1.15 24.40
CA SER A 189 6.81 0.50 25.04
C SER A 189 7.85 -0.09 24.07
N HIS A 190 7.52 -0.19 22.78
CA HIS A 190 8.33 -0.82 21.74
C HIS A 190 8.88 0.14 20.68
N PHE A 191 8.73 1.45 20.86
CA PHE A 191 9.22 2.45 19.91
C PHE A 191 10.70 2.74 20.14
N THR A 192 11.50 2.63 19.08
CA THR A 192 12.87 3.14 19.07
C THR A 192 12.89 4.41 18.23
N TYR A 193 13.01 5.57 18.89
CA TYR A 193 13.23 6.86 18.26
C TYR A 193 14.74 7.06 18.07
N ILE A 194 15.22 7.14 16.84
CA ILE A 194 16.62 7.45 16.49
C ILE A 194 16.65 8.62 15.52
#